data_AF-A0A957UDC3-F1
#
_entry.id   AF-A0A957UDC3-F1
#
_cell.length_a   1.000
_cell.length_b   1.000
_cell.length_c   1.000
_cell.angle_alpha   90.00
_cell.angle_beta   90.00
_cell.angle_gamma   90.00
#
_symmetry.space_group_name_H-M   'P 1'
#
loop_
_entity.id
_entity.type
_entity.pdbx_description
1 polymer ?
#
loop_
_entity_poly.entity_id
_entity_poly.type
_entity_poly.pdbx_seq_one_letter_code
_entity_poly.pdbx_strand_id
1 'polypeptide(L)'
;MKKVLLYGGLALGGVVVLLVAGAGALYASTAGDYAVPATVDLDPGLPRIEVNGNLLHGERFGDPDNPTVLVLHGGPGGDYRSLLGLQELA
;
A
#
# COMPACT_ATOMS: atom_id res chain seq x y z
N MET A 1 -6.01 -37.35 35.88
CA MET A 1 -5.52 -37.32 34.48
C MET A 1 -6.63 -37.13 33.46
N LYS A 2 -7.64 -38.02 33.35
CA LYS A 2 -8.73 -37.90 32.35
C LYS A 2 -9.52 -36.57 32.38
N LYS A 3 -9.87 -36.05 33.57
CA LYS A 3 -10.58 -34.76 33.70
C LYS A 3 -9.71 -33.56 33.30
N VAL A 4 -8.40 -33.61 33.59
CA VAL A 4 -7.45 -32.55 33.20
C VAL A 4 -7.31 -32.50 31.68
N LEU A 5 -7.19 -33.66 31.02
CA LEU A 5 -7.16 -33.76 29.56
C LEU A 5 -8.45 -33.26 28.91
N LEU A 6 -9.61 -33.58 29.49
CA LEU A 6 -10.91 -33.10 29.01
C LEU A 6 -11.04 -31.57 29.10
N TYR A 7 -10.75 -30.98 30.26
CA TYR A 7 -10.84 -29.53 30.43
C TYR A 7 -9.79 -28.78 29.62
N GLY A 8 -8.57 -29.33 29.49
CA GLY A 8 -7.54 -28.78 28.60
C GLY A 8 -7.97 -28.77 27.13
N GLY A 9 -8.59 -29.86 26.66
CA GLY A 9 -9.15 -29.95 25.30
C GLY A 9 -10.29 -28.95 25.06
N LEU A 10 -11.21 -28.80 26.02
CA LEU A 10 -12.30 -27.83 25.94
C LEU A 10 -11.79 -26.38 25.92
N ALA A 11 -10.80 -26.06 26.75
CA ALA A 11 -10.18 -24.73 26.77
C ALA A 11 -9.49 -24.41 25.45
N LEU A 12 -8.71 -25.35 24.90
CA LEU A 12 -8.04 -25.19 23.61
C LEU A 12 -9.07 -25.02 22.47
N GLY A 13 -10.11 -25.85 22.44
CA GLY A 13 -11.20 -25.75 21.46
C GLY A 13 -11.92 -24.40 21.55
N GLY A 14 -12.20 -23.91 22.76
CA GLY A 14 -12.80 -22.60 22.98
C GLY A 14 -11.93 -21.45 22.46
N VAL A 15 -10.62 -21.49 22.66
CA VAL A 15 -9.68 -20.51 22.11
C VAL A 15 -9.69 -20.53 20.59
N VAL A 16 -9.67 -21.70 19.96
CA VAL A 16 -9.72 -21.82 18.49
C VAL A 16 -11.02 -21.22 17.94
N VAL A 17 -12.17 -21.53 18.55
CA VAL A 17 -13.46 -20.97 18.14
C VAL A 17 -13.46 -19.44 18.25
N LEU A 18 -12.93 -18.88 19.34
CA LEU A 18 -12.84 -17.43 19.52
C LEU A 18 -11.93 -16.77 18.49
N LEU A 19 -10.79 -17.39 18.16
CA LEU A 19 -9.88 -16.89 17.12
C LEU A 19 -10.54 -16.88 15.74
N VAL A 20 -11.25 -17.96 15.38
CA VAL A 20 -11.97 -18.05 14.10
C VAL A 20 -13.11 -17.03 14.04
N ALA A 21 -13.90 -16.91 15.11
CA ALA A 21 -14.96 -15.92 15.18
C ALA A 21 -14.41 -14.48 15.13
N GLY A 22 -13.31 -14.21 15.83
CA GLY A 22 -12.64 -12.91 15.81
C GLY A 22 -12.08 -12.56 14.42
N ALA A 23 -11.40 -13.50 13.76
CA ALA A 23 -10.93 -13.31 12.39
C ALA A 23 -12.09 -13.07 11.41
N GLY A 24 -13.20 -13.83 11.55
CA GLY A 24 -14.41 -13.63 10.76
C GLY A 24 -15.05 -12.26 10.99
N ALA A 25 -15.09 -11.78 12.23
CA ALA A 25 -15.60 -10.46 12.57
C ALA A 25 -14.71 -9.35 11.99
N LEU A 26 -13.39 -9.47 12.10
CA LEU A 26 -12.44 -8.53 11.50
C LEU A 26 -12.59 -8.48 9.98
N TYR A 27 -12.62 -9.64 9.33
CA TYR A 27 -12.85 -9.73 7.89
C TYR A 27 -14.16 -9.04 7.49
N ALA A 28 -15.27 -9.36 8.17
CA ALA A 28 -16.56 -8.74 7.88
C ALA A 28 -16.55 -7.22 8.13
N SER A 29 -15.81 -6.74 9.13
CA SER A 29 -15.69 -5.31 9.43
C SER A 29 -14.81 -4.53 8.44
N THR A 30 -13.90 -5.21 7.75
CA THR A 30 -13.01 -4.63 6.73
C THR A 30 -13.34 -5.12 5.32
N ALA A 31 -14.47 -5.79 5.14
CA ALA A 31 -14.93 -6.22 3.83
C ALA A 31 -15.73 -5.08 3.21
N GLY A 32 -15.45 -4.77 1.96
CA GLY A 32 -16.15 -3.74 1.22
C GLY A 32 -15.34 -3.21 0.06
N ASP A 33 -15.96 -2.30 -0.68
CA ASP A 33 -15.31 -1.57 -1.76
C ASP A 33 -14.60 -0.35 -1.17
N TYR A 34 -13.33 -0.21 -1.49
CA TYR A 34 -12.51 0.93 -1.10
C TYR A 34 -12.19 1.75 -2.33
N ALA A 35 -12.54 3.04 -2.30
CA ALA A 35 -12.13 3.96 -3.34
C ALA A 35 -10.61 4.14 -3.28
N VAL A 36 -9.95 3.85 -4.40
CA VAL A 36 -8.53 4.16 -4.59
C VAL A 36 -8.44 5.47 -5.37
N PRO A 37 -7.53 6.41 -5.01
CA PRO A 37 -7.33 7.61 -5.81
C PRO A 37 -7.08 7.30 -7.29
N ALA A 38 -7.57 8.17 -8.17
CA ALA A 38 -7.35 8.03 -9.61
C ALA A 38 -5.85 8.04 -9.93
N THR A 39 -5.43 7.15 -10.82
CA THR A 39 -4.06 7.14 -11.37
C THR A 39 -3.96 8.10 -12.56
N VAL A 40 -2.75 8.33 -13.07
CA VAL A 40 -2.50 9.18 -14.24
C VAL A 40 -3.26 8.76 -15.51
N ASP A 41 -3.72 7.51 -15.57
CA ASP A 41 -4.55 7.00 -16.66
C ASP A 41 -5.99 7.52 -16.60
N LEU A 42 -6.48 7.86 -15.40
CA LEU A 42 -7.87 8.25 -15.14
C LEU A 42 -8.02 9.75 -14.86
N ASP A 43 -6.98 10.40 -14.35
CA ASP A 43 -7.01 11.83 -14.02
C ASP A 43 -5.94 12.58 -14.83
N PRO A 44 -6.32 13.38 -15.85
CA PRO A 44 -5.40 14.20 -16.64
C PRO A 44 -4.76 15.35 -15.85
N GLY A 45 -5.31 15.73 -14.69
CA GLY A 45 -4.80 16.81 -13.83
C GLY A 45 -3.58 16.42 -13.00
N LEU A 46 -3.27 15.14 -12.89
CA LEU A 46 -2.07 14.67 -12.18
C LEU A 46 -0.79 14.92 -12.99
N PRO A 47 0.31 15.36 -12.34
CA PRO A 47 1.63 15.40 -12.93
C PRO A 47 2.00 14.05 -13.56
N ARG A 48 2.51 14.10 -14.80
CA ARG A 48 2.81 12.90 -15.57
C ARG A 48 4.04 13.09 -16.45
N ILE A 49 4.73 11.99 -16.69
CA ILE A 49 5.70 11.85 -17.78
C ILE A 49 5.33 10.64 -18.63
N GLU A 50 5.69 10.66 -19.90
CA GLU A 50 5.54 9.53 -20.81
C GLU A 50 6.89 8.85 -21.02
N VAL A 51 6.95 7.53 -20.77
CA VAL A 51 8.15 6.71 -20.97
C VAL A 51 7.78 5.46 -21.72
N ASN A 52 8.33 5.30 -22.94
CA ASN A 52 8.04 4.15 -23.82
C ASN A 52 6.54 3.90 -24.02
N GLY A 53 5.74 4.96 -24.17
CA GLY A 53 4.28 4.88 -24.34
C GLY A 53 3.48 4.61 -23.07
N ASN A 54 4.11 4.63 -21.88
CA ASN A 54 3.44 4.47 -20.60
C ASN A 54 3.39 5.81 -19.86
N LEU A 55 2.22 6.15 -19.31
CA LEU A 55 2.08 7.30 -18.41
C LEU A 55 2.53 6.92 -17.01
N LEU A 56 3.45 7.70 -16.45
CA LEU A 56 3.94 7.54 -15.09
C LEU A 56 3.65 8.82 -14.30
N HIS A 57 3.25 8.67 -13.04
CA HIS A 57 3.11 9.80 -12.13
C HIS A 57 4.50 10.32 -11.75
N GLY A 58 4.85 11.51 -12.24
CA GLY A 58 6.18 12.08 -12.05
C GLY A 58 6.35 13.39 -12.81
N GLU A 59 7.49 14.03 -12.58
CA GLU A 59 7.88 15.30 -13.18
C GLU A 59 9.33 15.26 -13.63
N ARG A 60 9.66 16.08 -14.64
CA ARG A 60 11.03 16.28 -15.13
C ARG A 60 11.34 17.77 -15.14
N PHE A 61 12.52 18.14 -14.66
CA PHE A 61 13.02 19.50 -14.56
C PHE A 61 14.56 19.50 -14.72
N GLY A 62 15.16 20.68 -14.83
CA GLY A 62 16.61 20.84 -15.06
C GLY A 62 17.02 20.89 -16.54
N ASP A 63 18.33 21.03 -16.76
CA ASP A 63 18.94 21.04 -18.10
C ASP A 63 19.03 19.61 -18.68
N PRO A 64 18.46 19.34 -19.87
CA PRO A 64 18.55 18.01 -20.50
C PRO A 64 19.97 17.59 -20.90
N ASP A 65 20.93 18.50 -20.98
CA ASP A 65 22.33 18.21 -21.33
C ASP A 65 23.17 17.80 -20.09
N ASN A 66 22.63 17.98 -18.88
CA ASN A 66 23.27 17.53 -17.63
C ASN A 66 23.08 16.02 -17.40
N PRO A 67 23.94 15.39 -16.57
CA PRO A 67 23.73 14.01 -16.12
C PRO A 67 22.36 13.82 -15.49
N THR A 68 21.64 12.78 -15.90
CA THR A 68 20.30 12.48 -15.39
C THR A 68 20.36 11.89 -13.98
N VAL A 69 19.56 12.42 -13.06
CA VAL A 69 19.29 11.85 -11.74
C VAL A 69 17.84 11.36 -11.71
N LEU A 70 17.64 10.07 -11.40
CA LEU A 70 16.32 9.48 -11.21
C LEU A 70 16.02 9.33 -9.72
N VAL A 71 14.96 9.99 -9.25
CA VAL A 71 14.51 9.93 -7.85
C VAL A 71 13.24 9.09 -7.78
N LEU A 72 13.27 8.04 -6.96
CA LEU A 72 12.15 7.13 -6.76
C LEU A 72 11.77 7.10 -5.28
N HIS A 73 10.49 7.22 -4.98
CA HIS A 73 9.99 7.03 -3.62
C HIS A 73 9.92 5.54 -3.26
N GLY A 74 9.91 5.25 -1.96
CA GLY A 74 9.67 3.90 -1.42
C GLY A 74 8.23 3.72 -0.94
N GLY A 75 7.93 2.49 -0.49
CA GLY A 75 6.70 2.14 0.22
C GLY A 75 5.42 2.14 -0.65
N PRO A 76 4.41 1.33 -0.30
CA PRO A 76 3.11 1.38 -0.96
C PRO A 76 2.29 2.59 -0.51
N GLY A 77 1.47 3.15 -1.41
CA GLY A 77 0.40 4.10 -1.09
C GLY A 77 0.78 5.59 -0.98
N GLY A 78 2.07 5.93 -1.00
CA GLY A 78 2.55 7.32 -1.10
C GLY A 78 2.98 7.70 -2.52
N ASP A 79 3.23 9.00 -2.74
CA ASP A 79 3.82 9.54 -3.98
C ASP A 79 5.16 10.24 -3.70
N TYR A 80 5.74 10.87 -4.72
CA TYR A 80 7.06 11.51 -4.66
C TYR A 80 7.08 12.85 -3.90
N ARG A 81 5.97 13.35 -3.35
CA ARG A 81 5.92 14.70 -2.73
C ARG A 81 6.91 14.90 -1.58
N SER A 82 7.20 13.84 -0.82
CA SER A 82 8.19 13.88 0.26
C SER A 82 9.63 14.09 -0.22
N LEU A 83 9.88 13.90 -1.52
CA LEU A 83 11.18 14.01 -2.17
C LEU A 83 11.32 15.28 -3.02
N LEU A 84 10.32 16.18 -3.03
CA LEU A 84 10.36 17.42 -3.81
C LEU A 84 11.54 18.33 -3.44
N GLY A 85 12.08 18.24 -2.22
CA GLY A 85 13.30 18.98 -1.85
C GLY A 85 14.53 18.58 -2.68
N LEU A 86 14.56 17.37 -3.25
CA LEU A 86 15.65 16.92 -4.12
C LEU A 86 15.62 17.58 -5.51
N GLN A 87 14.62 18.43 -5.78
CA GLN A 87 14.60 19.26 -6.99
C GLN A 87 15.80 20.22 -7.06
N GLU A 88 16.43 20.54 -5.92
CA GLU A 88 17.64 21.37 -5.86
C GLU A 88 18.88 20.74 -6.55
N LEU A 89 18.82 19.47 -6.94
CA LEU A 89 19.90 18.77 -7.66
C LEU A 89 19.92 19.04 -9.18
N ALA A 90 18.92 19.73 -9.71
CA ALA A 90 18.69 19.87 -11.15
C ALA A 90 19.24 21.16 -11.78
#